data_AF-A0A820U8Z3-F1
#
_entry.id   AF-A0A820U8Z3-F1
#
_cell.length_a   1.000
_cell.length_b   1.000
_cell.length_c   1.000
_cell.angle_alpha   90.00
_cell.angle_beta   90.00
_cell.angle_gamma   90.00
#
_symmetry.space_group_name_H-M   'P 1'
#
loop_
_entity.id
_entity.type
_entity.pdbx_description
1 polymer ?
#
loop_
_entity_poly.entity_id
_entity_poly.type
_entity_poly.pdbx_seq_one_letter_code
_entity_poly.pdbx_strand_id
1 'polypeptide(L)'
;VHSAENTNYNLEPFSHAIDQLALCLTARISNRFIVPSSLNSDTTDLSHKDERMNSNREVDVLLEILTERTDGVDIAHEHARYLSKYMFSLIHYGQERSMQELEHAERTSKLASDCSLSSFLATYRFLPGIDLMVNTLKKDSTHSSKVQSTWMVLQTHEFVGKLDSWRTYHDNIRKTVKIQWDKCLKKFVSTVKPLYCEHRRYFQKCSH
;
A
#
# COMPACT_ATOMS: atom_id res chain seq x y z
N VAL A 1 22.83 37.90 -21.25
CA VAL A 1 22.77 38.64 -19.97
C VAL A 1 21.32 38.71 -19.55
N HIS A 2 20.99 38.04 -18.44
CA HIS A 2 19.77 38.13 -17.60
C HIS A 2 18.39 37.86 -18.25
N SER A 3 17.52 36.98 -17.76
CA SER A 3 17.37 36.39 -16.43
C SER A 3 16.76 35.00 -16.53
N ALA A 4 17.35 34.04 -15.82
CA ALA A 4 16.64 32.86 -15.37
C ALA A 4 15.65 33.33 -14.29
N GLU A 5 14.37 33.41 -14.63
CA GLU A 5 13.32 33.53 -13.62
C GLU A 5 13.27 32.22 -12.87
N ASN A 6 14.06 32.18 -11.80
CA ASN A 6 14.02 31.18 -10.76
C ASN A 6 12.67 31.35 -10.04
N THR A 7 11.60 30.84 -10.66
CA THR A 7 10.30 30.69 -10.04
C THR A 7 10.47 29.65 -8.96
N ASN A 8 10.82 30.13 -7.77
CA ASN A 8 10.84 29.35 -6.54
C ASN A 8 9.38 29.03 -6.20
N TYR A 9 8.79 28.06 -6.90
CA TYR A 9 7.49 27.53 -6.56
C TYR A 9 7.60 26.99 -5.14
N ASN A 10 6.89 27.62 -4.20
CA ASN A 10 6.86 27.17 -2.82
C ASN A 10 6.30 25.73 -2.82
N LEU A 11 7.19 24.73 -2.72
CA LEU A 11 6.87 23.31 -2.78
C LEU A 11 6.33 22.79 -1.44
N GLU A 12 6.43 23.55 -0.35
CA GLU A 12 5.89 23.21 0.97
C GLU A 12 4.40 22.84 0.96
N PRO A 13 3.48 23.69 0.44
CA PRO A 13 2.07 23.33 0.37
C PRO A 13 1.81 22.11 -0.51
N PHE A 14 2.67 21.83 -1.49
CA PHE A 14 2.59 20.69 -2.39
C PHE A 14 3.16 19.38 -1.79
N SER A 15 4.20 19.47 -0.96
CA SER A 15 4.71 18.34 -0.18
C SER A 15 3.70 17.94 0.89
N HIS A 16 3.20 18.92 1.64
CA HIS A 16 2.17 18.72 2.66
C HIS A 16 0.92 18.06 2.09
N ALA A 17 0.49 18.56 0.94
CA ALA A 17 -0.52 18.00 0.07
C ALA A 17 -0.36 16.50 -0.27
N ILE A 18 0.84 16.10 -0.70
CA ILE A 18 1.16 14.69 -0.98
C ILE A 18 1.12 13.84 0.29
N ASP A 19 1.65 14.37 1.39
CA ASP A 19 1.64 13.70 2.68
C ASP A 19 0.21 13.48 3.22
N GLN A 20 -0.70 14.44 2.99
CA GLN A 20 -2.11 14.33 3.36
C GLN A 20 -2.86 13.32 2.50
N LEU A 21 -2.55 13.22 1.20
CA LEU A 21 -3.05 12.14 0.35
C LEU A 21 -2.56 10.78 0.84
N ALA A 22 -1.27 10.67 1.16
CA ALA A 22 -0.71 9.45 1.72
C ALA A 22 -1.39 9.08 3.04
N LEU A 23 -1.64 10.04 3.94
CA LEU A 23 -2.34 9.85 5.21
C LEU A 23 -3.80 9.43 5.01
N CYS A 24 -4.55 10.10 4.12
CA CYS A 24 -5.95 9.76 3.83
C CYS A 24 -6.09 8.36 3.21
N LEU A 25 -5.17 8.02 2.32
CA LEU A 25 -5.14 6.74 1.63
C LEU A 25 -4.69 5.62 2.59
N THR A 26 -3.75 5.91 3.49
CA THR A 26 -3.32 5.01 4.58
C THR A 26 -4.39 4.83 5.66
N ALA A 27 -5.14 5.87 6.02
CA ALA A 27 -6.28 5.79 6.93
C ALA A 27 -7.42 4.95 6.33
N ARG A 28 -7.65 5.08 5.01
CA ARG A 28 -8.59 4.22 4.27
C ARG A 28 -8.11 2.78 4.18
N ILE A 29 -6.80 2.53 4.04
CA ILE A 29 -6.21 1.18 4.10
C ILE A 29 -6.41 0.60 5.52
N SER A 30 -6.05 1.34 6.56
CA SER A 30 -6.14 0.94 7.97
C SER A 30 -7.58 0.56 8.36
N ASN A 31 -8.56 1.41 8.06
CA ASN A 31 -9.97 1.15 8.37
C ASN A 31 -10.58 -0.03 7.59
N ARG A 32 -9.96 -0.47 6.48
CA ARG A 32 -10.42 -1.64 5.69
C ARG A 32 -9.65 -2.93 5.95
N PHE A 33 -8.43 -2.83 6.50
CA PHE A 33 -7.54 -3.97 6.76
C PHE A 33 -7.45 -4.36 8.24
N ILE A 34 -7.59 -3.43 9.18
CA ILE A 34 -7.31 -3.67 10.60
C ILE A 34 -8.57 -4.09 11.38
N VAL A 35 -9.77 -3.84 10.86
CA VAL A 35 -11.01 -4.35 11.47
C VAL A 35 -11.25 -5.78 10.98
N PRO A 36 -11.07 -6.82 11.82
CA PRO A 36 -11.47 -8.16 11.45
C PRO A 36 -12.99 -8.17 11.22
N SER A 37 -13.43 -8.82 10.15
CA SER A 37 -14.85 -8.96 9.77
C SER A 37 -15.75 -9.57 10.86
N SER A 38 -15.21 -9.95 12.02
CA SER A 38 -15.90 -10.51 13.18
C SER A 38 -16.26 -9.51 14.28
N LEU A 39 -15.82 -8.24 14.22
CA LEU A 39 -16.23 -7.18 15.17
C LEU A 39 -17.11 -6.14 14.47
N ASN A 40 -18.28 -6.55 14.00
CA ASN A 40 -19.36 -5.59 13.73
C ASN A 40 -20.23 -5.48 14.99
N SER A 41 -20.01 -4.41 15.76
CA SER A 41 -21.01 -3.89 16.70
C SER A 41 -20.95 -2.35 16.70
N ASP A 42 -21.74 -1.75 15.79
CA ASP A 42 -22.72 -0.69 16.04
C ASP A 42 -22.36 0.65 16.76
N THR A 43 -21.11 1.10 16.90
CA THR A 43 -20.86 2.37 17.64
C THR A 43 -19.97 3.47 17.02
N THR A 44 -19.67 3.52 15.71
CA THR A 44 -18.78 4.58 15.16
C THR A 44 -19.28 5.38 13.94
N ASP A 45 -20.59 5.47 13.70
CA ASP A 45 -21.13 6.01 12.44
C ASP A 45 -21.17 7.56 12.32
N LEU A 46 -20.89 8.30 13.39
CA LEU A 46 -20.90 9.79 13.36
C LEU A 46 -19.49 10.41 13.23
N SER A 47 -18.49 9.88 13.93
CA SER A 47 -17.09 10.36 13.85
C SER A 47 -16.44 10.10 12.49
N HIS A 48 -16.79 8.98 11.82
CA HIS A 48 -16.21 8.61 10.54
C HIS A 48 -16.73 9.44 9.36
N LYS A 49 -17.85 10.14 9.49
CA LYS A 49 -18.39 11.01 8.43
C LYS A 49 -17.61 12.32 8.34
N ASP A 50 -17.32 12.95 9.48
CA ASP A 50 -16.58 14.22 9.50
C ASP A 50 -15.12 14.06 9.05
N GLU A 51 -14.44 12.97 9.44
CA GLU A 51 -13.10 12.66 8.92
C GLU A 51 -13.10 12.38 7.41
N ARG A 52 -14.10 11.67 6.89
CA ARG A 52 -14.25 11.43 5.45
C ARG A 52 -14.53 12.72 4.69
N MET A 53 -15.32 13.62 5.25
CA MET A 53 -15.68 14.89 4.63
C MET A 53 -14.51 15.87 4.61
N ASN A 54 -13.69 15.89 5.68
CA ASN A 54 -12.45 16.66 5.74
C ASN A 54 -11.38 16.12 4.78
N SER A 55 -11.20 14.79 4.74
CA SER A 55 -10.31 14.10 3.78
C SER A 55 -10.68 14.37 2.33
N ASN A 56 -11.98 14.42 2.00
CA ASN A 56 -12.41 14.69 0.63
C ASN A 56 -12.16 16.16 0.22
N ARG A 57 -12.37 17.15 1.10
CA ARG A 57 -12.06 18.56 0.80
C ARG A 57 -10.57 18.77 0.54
N GLU A 58 -9.73 18.07 1.29
CA GLU A 58 -8.28 18.14 1.11
C GLU A 58 -7.88 17.54 -0.25
N VAL A 59 -8.49 16.42 -0.66
CA VAL A 59 -8.32 15.83 -2.00
C VAL A 59 -8.81 16.77 -3.12
N ASP A 60 -9.85 17.56 -2.90
CA ASP A 60 -10.37 18.50 -3.91
C ASP A 60 -9.43 19.69 -4.12
N VAL A 61 -8.90 20.29 -3.05
CA VAL A 61 -7.87 21.35 -3.12
C VAL A 61 -6.62 20.86 -3.85
N LEU A 62 -6.28 19.60 -3.64
CA LEU A 62 -5.13 18.94 -4.27
C LEU A 62 -5.32 18.72 -5.76
N LEU A 63 -6.54 18.33 -6.15
CA LEU A 63 -6.90 18.18 -7.54
C LEU A 63 -6.82 19.55 -8.24
N GLU A 64 -7.29 20.61 -7.59
CA GLU A 64 -7.21 21.99 -8.10
C GLU A 64 -5.75 22.38 -8.38
N ILE A 65 -4.86 22.26 -7.38
CA ILE A 65 -3.43 22.58 -7.53
C ILE A 65 -2.76 21.76 -8.64
N LEU A 66 -3.08 20.46 -8.77
CA LEU A 66 -2.51 19.62 -9.83
C LEU A 66 -3.04 19.99 -11.22
N THR A 67 -4.27 20.45 -11.33
CA THR A 67 -4.86 20.84 -12.63
C THR A 67 -4.34 22.17 -13.16
N GLU A 68 -3.91 23.09 -12.29
CA GLU A 68 -3.32 24.37 -12.69
C GLU A 68 -1.90 24.23 -13.24
N ARG A 69 -1.23 23.12 -12.93
CA ARG A 69 0.14 22.85 -13.35
C ARG A 69 0.21 22.10 -14.67
N THR A 70 1.10 22.55 -15.56
CA THR A 70 1.35 21.89 -16.86
C THR A 70 1.92 20.47 -16.72
N ASP A 71 2.59 20.18 -15.60
CA ASP A 71 3.22 18.89 -15.27
C ASP A 71 2.42 18.07 -14.23
N GLY A 72 1.26 18.56 -13.78
CA GLY A 72 0.51 17.96 -12.67
C GLY A 72 0.08 16.51 -12.92
N VAL A 73 -0.24 16.15 -14.16
CA VAL A 73 -0.60 14.77 -14.53
C VAL A 73 0.60 13.82 -14.39
N ASP A 74 1.79 14.25 -14.77
CA ASP A 74 3.00 13.43 -14.68
C ASP A 74 3.44 13.26 -13.23
N ILE A 75 3.33 14.32 -12.43
CA ILE A 75 3.56 14.31 -10.98
C ILE A 75 2.61 13.34 -10.28
N ALA A 76 1.30 13.44 -10.53
CA ALA A 76 0.30 12.55 -9.92
C ALA A 76 0.54 11.09 -10.30
N HIS A 77 0.92 10.84 -11.56
CA HIS A 77 1.26 9.52 -12.05
C HIS A 77 2.54 8.96 -11.39
N GLU A 78 3.56 9.80 -11.16
CA GLU A 78 4.79 9.41 -10.47
C GLU A 78 4.52 9.11 -8.98
N HIS A 79 3.73 9.93 -8.31
CA HIS A 79 3.31 9.69 -6.94
C HIS A 79 2.58 8.34 -6.79
N ALA A 80 1.61 8.06 -7.66
CA ALA A 80 0.92 6.76 -7.69
C ALA A 80 1.89 5.59 -7.94
N ARG A 81 2.98 5.79 -8.70
CA ARG A 81 4.04 4.79 -8.89
C ARG A 81 4.81 4.54 -7.60
N TYR A 82 5.16 5.58 -6.84
CA TYR A 82 5.86 5.44 -5.56
C TYR A 82 4.99 4.75 -4.51
N LEU A 83 3.70 5.09 -4.43
CA LEU A 83 2.75 4.39 -3.58
C LEU A 83 2.70 2.88 -3.87
N SER A 84 2.67 2.49 -5.16
CA SER A 84 2.71 1.08 -5.55
C SER A 84 4.01 0.37 -5.11
N LYS A 85 5.16 1.05 -5.21
CA LYS A 85 6.45 0.53 -4.70
C LYS A 85 6.45 0.39 -3.18
N TYR A 86 5.92 1.39 -2.47
CA TYR A 86 5.81 1.36 -1.01
C TYR A 86 4.93 0.19 -0.54
N MET A 87 3.77 -0.01 -1.17
CA MET A 87 2.90 -1.16 -0.89
C MET A 87 3.60 -2.49 -1.15
N PHE A 88 4.40 -2.59 -2.23
CA PHE A 88 5.21 -3.78 -2.47
C PHE A 88 6.17 -4.07 -1.32
N SER A 89 6.88 -3.04 -0.84
CA SER A 89 7.79 -3.19 0.30
C SER A 89 7.06 -3.61 1.59
N LEU A 90 5.86 -3.07 1.84
CA LEU A 90 5.03 -3.50 2.97
C LEU A 90 4.57 -4.95 2.86
N ILE A 91 4.10 -5.35 1.68
CA ILE A 91 3.70 -6.74 1.40
C ILE A 91 4.89 -7.67 1.63
N HIS A 92 6.04 -7.34 1.04
CA HIS A 92 7.25 -8.15 1.17
C HIS A 92 7.69 -8.29 2.62
N TYR A 93 7.73 -7.18 3.37
CA TYR A 93 8.04 -7.23 4.80
C TYR A 93 7.05 -8.11 5.58
N GLY A 94 5.75 -7.98 5.33
CA GLY A 94 4.73 -8.81 5.97
C GLY A 94 4.87 -10.30 5.63
N GLN A 95 5.21 -10.62 4.37
CA GLN A 95 5.48 -11.98 3.93
C GLN A 95 6.69 -12.57 4.65
N GLU A 96 7.83 -11.90 4.60
CA GLU A 96 9.08 -12.37 5.23
C GLU A 96 8.93 -12.52 6.74
N ARG A 97 8.33 -11.52 7.41
CA ARG A 97 8.08 -11.57 8.85
C ARG A 97 7.21 -12.78 9.22
N SER A 98 6.08 -12.97 8.53
CA SER A 98 5.15 -14.07 8.83
C SER A 98 5.77 -15.44 8.52
N MET A 99 6.62 -15.54 7.50
CA MET A 99 7.38 -16.75 7.18
C MET A 99 8.38 -17.09 8.30
N GLN A 100 9.12 -16.10 8.81
CA GLN A 100 10.03 -16.30 9.93
C GLN A 100 9.29 -16.77 11.20
N GLU A 101 8.11 -16.22 11.48
CA GLU A 101 7.26 -16.68 12.59
C GLU A 101 6.79 -18.13 12.42
N LEU A 102 6.42 -18.53 11.20
CA LEU A 102 6.06 -19.92 10.88
C LEU A 102 7.25 -20.86 11.09
N GLU A 103 8.39 -20.55 10.50
CA GLU A 103 9.58 -21.39 10.64
C GLU A 103 10.04 -21.51 12.09
N HIS A 104 9.94 -20.43 12.88
CA HIS A 104 10.24 -20.47 14.31
C HIS A 104 9.29 -21.44 15.04
N ALA A 105 7.98 -21.31 14.80
CA ALA A 105 6.98 -22.17 15.44
C ALA A 105 7.16 -23.65 15.06
N GLU A 106 7.49 -23.95 13.80
CA GLU A 106 7.76 -25.31 13.33
C GLU A 106 9.00 -25.91 14.00
N ARG A 107 10.10 -25.14 14.12
CA ARG A 107 11.31 -25.58 14.83
C ARG A 107 11.01 -25.87 16.31
N THR A 108 10.24 -25.01 16.96
CA THR A 108 9.84 -25.20 18.36
C THR A 108 8.92 -26.42 18.52
N SER A 109 7.96 -26.64 17.62
CA SER A 109 7.12 -27.84 17.64
C SER A 109 7.90 -29.13 17.39
N LYS A 110 8.95 -29.07 16.56
CA LYS A 110 9.84 -30.21 16.33
C LYS A 110 10.61 -30.55 17.60
N LEU A 111 11.22 -29.55 18.25
CA LEU A 111 11.88 -29.73 19.56
C LEU A 111 10.92 -30.29 20.61
N ALA A 112 9.68 -29.79 20.64
CA ALA A 112 8.67 -30.28 21.57
C ALA A 112 8.31 -31.76 21.33
N SER A 113 8.17 -32.15 20.06
CA SER A 113 7.93 -33.54 19.66
C SER A 113 9.11 -34.45 20.00
N ASP A 114 10.33 -34.02 19.68
CA ASP A 114 11.57 -34.77 19.96
C ASP A 114 11.75 -34.98 21.48
N CYS A 115 11.47 -33.94 22.27
CA CYS A 115 11.50 -34.01 23.73
C CYS A 115 10.41 -34.95 24.26
N SER A 116 9.18 -34.86 23.73
CA SER A 116 8.08 -35.74 24.13
C SER A 116 8.34 -37.22 23.82
N LEU A 117 9.11 -37.52 22.77
CA LEU A 117 9.52 -38.87 22.39
C LEU A 117 10.73 -39.37 23.18
N SER A 118 11.40 -38.51 23.95
CA SER A 118 12.59 -38.87 24.71
C SER A 118 12.30 -40.02 25.68
N SER A 119 13.15 -41.06 25.63
CA SER A 119 13.10 -42.21 26.53
C SER A 119 13.12 -41.81 28.00
N PHE A 120 13.73 -40.65 28.32
CA PHE A 120 13.71 -40.07 29.66
C PHE A 120 12.28 -39.78 30.14
N LEU A 121 11.45 -39.11 29.34
CA LEU A 121 10.08 -38.77 29.74
C LEU A 121 9.15 -40.00 29.79
N ALA A 122 9.43 -41.01 28.97
CA ALA A 122 8.72 -42.29 29.04
C ALA A 122 9.05 -43.06 30.33
N THR A 123 10.30 -43.00 30.79
CA THR A 123 10.78 -43.80 31.94
C THR A 123 10.50 -43.12 33.28
N TYR A 124 10.66 -41.79 33.35
CA TYR A 124 10.63 -41.02 34.60
C TYR A 124 9.29 -40.30 34.83
N ARG A 125 8.17 -40.91 34.43
CA ARG A 125 6.82 -40.32 34.47
C ARG A 125 6.34 -39.93 35.89
N PHE A 126 6.96 -40.48 36.92
CA PHE A 126 6.65 -40.28 38.34
C PHE A 126 7.35 -39.05 38.96
N LEU A 127 8.21 -38.35 38.22
CA LEU A 127 8.91 -37.16 38.73
C LEU A 127 7.92 -35.99 38.92
N PRO A 128 8.05 -35.21 40.00
CA PRO A 128 7.30 -33.98 40.19
C PRO A 128 7.50 -33.02 39.01
N GLY A 129 6.42 -32.41 38.51
CA GLY A 129 6.47 -31.43 37.43
C GLY A 129 6.52 -32.00 36.01
N ILE A 130 6.61 -33.33 35.83
CA ILE A 130 6.58 -33.97 34.50
C ILE A 130 5.29 -33.65 33.75
N ASP A 131 4.12 -33.73 34.40
CA ASP A 131 2.83 -33.45 33.76
C ASP A 131 2.72 -32.01 33.24
N LEU A 132 3.24 -31.06 34.02
CA LEU A 132 3.34 -29.66 33.61
C LEU A 132 4.20 -29.55 32.35
N MET A 133 5.35 -30.22 32.34
CA MET A 133 6.26 -30.19 31.21
C MET A 133 5.64 -30.81 29.95
N VAL A 134 5.02 -31.99 30.04
CA VAL A 134 4.30 -32.64 28.93
C VAL A 134 3.17 -31.75 28.41
N ASN A 135 2.44 -31.07 29.29
CA ASN A 135 1.40 -30.13 28.90
C ASN A 135 1.97 -28.91 28.16
N THR A 136 3.13 -28.39 28.59
CA THR A 136 3.83 -27.31 27.87
C THR A 136 4.27 -27.76 26.47
N LEU A 137 4.86 -28.95 26.32
CA LEU A 137 5.24 -29.49 25.01
C LEU A 137 4.03 -29.63 24.06
N LYS A 138 2.87 -30.05 24.59
CA LYS A 138 1.62 -30.10 23.82
C LYS A 138 1.13 -28.72 23.40
N LYS A 139 1.30 -27.70 24.25
CA LYS A 139 0.95 -26.32 23.92
C LYS A 139 1.83 -25.78 22.80
N ASP A 140 3.12 -26.09 22.79
CA ASP A 140 4.04 -25.68 21.73
C ASP A 140 3.65 -26.27 20.37
N SER A 141 3.28 -27.56 20.35
CA SER A 141 2.75 -28.21 19.15
C SER A 141 1.43 -27.57 18.68
N THR A 142 0.50 -27.33 19.61
CA THR A 142 -0.78 -26.66 19.30
C THR A 142 -0.55 -25.22 18.79
N HIS A 143 0.43 -24.52 19.35
CA HIS A 143 0.79 -23.16 18.95
C HIS A 143 1.30 -23.15 17.51
N SER A 144 2.17 -24.09 17.13
CA SER A 144 2.65 -24.21 15.75
C SER A 144 1.51 -24.42 14.75
N SER A 145 0.53 -25.28 15.05
CA SER A 145 -0.63 -25.46 14.16
C SER A 145 -1.48 -24.18 14.02
N LYS A 146 -1.61 -23.40 15.10
CA LYS A 146 -2.31 -22.10 15.07
C LYS A 146 -1.54 -21.08 14.24
N VAL A 147 -0.22 -21.01 14.39
CA VAL A 147 0.65 -20.12 13.60
C VAL A 147 0.56 -20.49 12.12
N GLN A 148 0.61 -21.78 11.77
CA GLN A 148 0.44 -22.23 10.38
C GLN A 148 -0.92 -21.83 9.80
N SER A 149 -2.01 -22.04 10.54
CA SER A 149 -3.36 -21.63 10.10
C SER A 149 -3.46 -20.11 9.92
N THR A 150 -2.88 -19.34 10.85
CA THR A 150 -2.87 -17.88 10.80
C THR A 150 -2.04 -17.38 9.63
N TRP A 151 -0.85 -17.97 9.40
CA TRP A 151 0.01 -17.66 8.27
C TRP A 151 -0.72 -17.89 6.95
N MET A 152 -1.38 -19.04 6.77
CA MET A 152 -2.18 -19.32 5.58
C MET A 152 -3.24 -18.24 5.33
N VAL A 153 -4.00 -17.87 6.36
CA VAL A 153 -5.02 -16.82 6.27
C VAL A 153 -4.40 -15.45 5.91
N LEU A 154 -3.27 -15.09 6.51
CA LEU A 154 -2.53 -13.87 6.20
C LEU A 154 -2.07 -13.83 4.73
N GLN A 155 -1.63 -14.96 4.19
CA GLN A 155 -1.14 -15.07 2.82
C GLN A 155 -2.28 -15.00 1.79
N THR A 156 -3.40 -15.70 2.02
CA THR A 156 -4.44 -15.87 1.00
C THR A 156 -5.58 -14.88 1.09
N HIS A 157 -6.01 -14.51 2.30
CA HIS A 157 -7.30 -13.84 2.52
C HIS A 157 -7.21 -12.54 3.30
N GLU A 158 -6.11 -12.30 4.02
CA GLU A 158 -5.96 -11.12 4.84
C GLU A 158 -4.87 -10.20 4.28
N PHE A 159 -3.93 -9.77 5.12
CA PHE A 159 -3.00 -8.68 4.83
C PHE A 159 -2.29 -8.81 3.47
N VAL A 160 -1.63 -9.93 3.19
CA VAL A 160 -0.83 -10.09 1.95
C VAL A 160 -1.74 -10.18 0.74
N GLY A 161 -2.69 -11.11 0.76
CA GLY A 161 -3.58 -11.37 -0.38
C GLY A 161 -4.44 -10.17 -0.75
N LYS A 162 -5.08 -9.52 0.24
CA LYS A 162 -5.90 -8.32 -0.01
C LYS A 162 -5.04 -7.15 -0.51
N LEU A 163 -3.88 -6.92 0.09
CA LEU A 163 -3.05 -5.75 -0.23
C LEU A 163 -2.42 -5.90 -1.62
N ASP A 164 -2.02 -7.11 -2.00
CA ASP A 164 -1.48 -7.38 -3.33
C ASP A 164 -2.53 -7.25 -4.44
N SER A 165 -3.73 -7.80 -4.22
CA SER A 165 -4.86 -7.65 -5.14
C SER A 165 -5.19 -6.17 -5.39
N TRP A 166 -5.28 -5.41 -4.30
CA TRP A 166 -5.61 -4.00 -4.36
C TRP A 166 -4.51 -3.16 -5.02
N ARG A 167 -3.25 -3.39 -4.65
CA ARG A 167 -2.07 -2.78 -5.30
C ARG A 167 -2.10 -3.03 -6.82
N THR A 168 -2.35 -4.27 -7.23
CA THR A 168 -2.39 -4.66 -8.65
C THR A 168 -3.53 -3.97 -9.40
N TYR A 169 -4.72 -3.91 -8.80
CA TYR A 169 -5.87 -3.20 -9.36
C TYR A 169 -5.55 -1.71 -9.60
N HIS A 170 -5.00 -1.02 -8.60
CA HIS A 170 -4.65 0.40 -8.73
C HIS A 170 -3.49 0.66 -9.70
N ASP A 171 -2.48 -0.22 -9.75
CA ASP A 171 -1.38 -0.09 -10.71
C ASP A 171 -1.87 -0.28 -12.16
N ASN A 172 -2.84 -1.16 -12.39
CA ASN A 172 -3.49 -1.34 -13.69
C ASN A 172 -4.29 -0.11 -14.13
N ILE A 173 -5.04 0.50 -13.21
CA ILE A 173 -5.74 1.77 -13.47
C ILE A 173 -4.73 2.86 -13.82
N ARG A 174 -3.67 3.03 -13.01
CA ARG A 174 -2.61 4.01 -13.24
C ARG A 174 -2.00 3.88 -14.64
N LYS A 175 -1.64 2.66 -15.05
CA LYS A 175 -1.09 2.37 -16.39
C LYS A 175 -2.08 2.71 -17.49
N THR A 176 -3.35 2.36 -17.33
CA THR A 176 -4.41 2.65 -18.30
C THR A 176 -4.59 4.16 -18.49
N VAL A 177 -4.67 4.90 -17.38
CA VAL A 177 -4.78 6.37 -17.39
C VAL A 177 -3.58 7.00 -18.08
N LYS A 178 -2.34 6.53 -17.79
CA LYS A 178 -1.14 7.05 -18.46
C LYS A 178 -1.17 6.83 -19.97
N ILE A 179 -1.59 5.65 -20.43
CA ILE A 179 -1.74 5.36 -21.87
C ILE A 179 -2.76 6.31 -22.51
N GLN A 180 -3.90 6.55 -21.86
CA GLN A 180 -4.93 7.47 -22.36
C GLN A 180 -4.40 8.92 -22.42
N TRP A 181 -3.71 9.36 -21.37
CA TRP A 181 -3.06 10.67 -21.32
C TRP A 181 -2.05 10.84 -22.45
N ASP A 182 -1.11 9.91 -22.60
CA ASP A 182 -0.07 9.98 -23.64
C ASP A 182 -0.68 9.99 -25.04
N LYS A 183 -1.80 9.27 -25.25
CA LYS A 183 -2.55 9.29 -26.51
C LYS A 183 -3.20 10.66 -26.77
N CYS A 184 -3.82 11.26 -25.76
CA CYS A 184 -4.41 12.59 -25.85
C CYS A 184 -3.35 13.67 -26.11
N LEU A 185 -2.25 13.62 -25.36
CA LEU A 185 -1.13 14.54 -25.50
C LEU A 185 -0.51 14.46 -26.91
N LYS A 186 -0.29 13.26 -27.43
CA LYS A 186 0.18 13.06 -28.81
C LYS A 186 -0.77 13.69 -29.84
N LYS A 187 -2.08 13.49 -29.69
CA LYS A 187 -3.09 14.11 -30.57
C LYS A 187 -3.02 15.64 -30.50
N PHE A 188 -3.06 16.21 -29.30
CA PHE A 188 -2.94 17.65 -29.08
C PHE A 188 -1.69 18.23 -29.74
N VAL A 189 -0.52 17.65 -29.48
CA VAL A 189 0.75 18.09 -30.07
C VAL A 189 0.74 17.97 -31.60
N SER A 190 0.16 16.89 -32.14
CA SER A 190 0.05 16.69 -33.59
C SER A 190 -0.89 17.69 -34.28
N THR A 191 -1.86 18.26 -33.57
CA THR A 191 -2.79 19.27 -34.10
C THR A 191 -2.26 20.69 -33.90
N VAL A 192 -1.68 21.00 -32.74
CA VAL A 192 -1.20 22.35 -32.39
C VAL A 192 0.07 22.71 -33.16
N LYS A 193 1.01 21.77 -33.33
CA LYS A 193 2.26 22.05 -34.06
C LYS A 193 2.02 22.55 -35.50
N PRO A 194 1.22 21.87 -36.35
CA PRO A 194 0.87 22.38 -37.68
C PRO A 194 0.18 23.73 -37.65
N LEU A 195 -0.76 23.93 -36.70
CA LEU A 195 -1.46 25.20 -36.52
C LEU A 195 -0.49 26.36 -36.26
N TYR A 196 0.52 26.14 -35.42
CA TYR A 196 1.57 27.12 -35.14
C TYR A 196 2.43 27.42 -36.39
N CYS A 197 2.76 26.37 -37.16
CA CYS A 197 3.49 26.52 -38.42
C CYS A 197 2.70 27.33 -39.46
N GLU A 198 1.40 27.06 -39.62
CA GLU A 198 0.53 27.77 -40.55
C GLU A 198 0.28 29.23 -40.11
N HIS A 199 0.04 29.46 -38.82
CA HIS A 199 -0.07 30.81 -38.27
C HIS A 199 1.20 31.64 -38.55
N ARG A 200 2.39 31.06 -38.31
CA ARG A 200 3.66 31.71 -38.63
C ARG A 200 3.80 32.01 -40.13
N ARG A 201 3.40 31.09 -41.00
CA ARG A 201 3.44 31.25 -42.46
C ARG A 201 2.49 32.35 -42.94
N TYR A 202 1.31 32.47 -42.32
CA TYR A 202 0.35 33.54 -42.59
C TYR A 202 0.95 34.91 -42.23
N PHE A 203 1.50 35.08 -41.03
CA PHE A 203 2.10 36.35 -40.61
C PHE A 203 3.27 36.78 -41.49
N GLN A 204 4.10 35.83 -41.95
CA GLN A 204 5.19 36.12 -42.89
C GLN A 204 4.70 36.60 -44.27
N LYS A 205 3.52 36.14 -44.71
CA LYS A 205 2.92 36.60 -45.97
C LYS A 205 2.26 37.98 -45.86
N CYS A 206 1.74 38.33 -44.67
CA CYS A 206 1.12 39.63 -44.43
C CYS A 206 2.13 40.73 -44.08
N SER A 207 3.39 40.38 -43.76
CA SER A 207 4.49 41.34 -43.55
C SER A 207 5.20 41.76 -44.85
N HIS A 208 4.78 41.22 -46.00
CA HIS A 208 5.22 41.57 -47.34
C HIS A 208 4.07 42.23 -48.10
#